data_AF-A0A9C7Z4N7-F1
#
_entry.id   AF-A0A9C7Z4N7-F1
#
_cell.length_a   1.000
_cell.length_b   1.000
_cell.length_c   1.000
_cell.angle_alpha   90.00
_cell.angle_beta   90.00
_cell.angle_gamma   90.00
#
_symmetry.space_group_name_H-M   'P 1'
#
loop_
_entity.id
_entity.type
_entity.pdbx_description
1 polymer ?
#
loop_
_entity_poly.entity_id
_entity_poly.type
_entity_poly.pdbx_seq_one_letter_code
_entity_poly.pdbx_strand_id
1 'polypeptide(L)'
;MGKALLCGVLLLVWFAIGIDAEEKSIPHAPIEILGDTGFTMENGVVAGTGTAEHPYLISGWSIDAVGVPFGIHVKETTKAFTIEEC
;
A
#
# COMPACT_ATOMS: atom_id res chain seq x y z
N MET A 1 37.87 -17.03 35.98
CA MET A 1 37.78 -16.04 34.87
C MET A 1 37.33 -16.75 33.61
N GLY A 2 36.13 -16.49 33.11
CA GLY A 2 35.66 -17.15 31.90
C GLY A 2 34.25 -16.73 31.48
N LYS A 3 34.20 -15.73 30.58
CA LYS A 3 33.17 -15.56 29.54
C LYS A 3 31.81 -15.00 29.99
N ALA A 4 31.82 -13.89 30.72
CA ALA A 4 30.70 -12.93 30.78
C ALA A 4 30.57 -12.11 29.47
N LEU A 5 30.61 -12.76 28.30
CA LEU A 5 30.72 -12.09 27.00
C LEU A 5 29.69 -12.54 25.94
N LEU A 6 28.61 -13.23 26.34
CA LEU A 6 27.54 -13.63 25.41
C LEU A 6 26.29 -12.73 25.43
N CYS A 7 26.01 -12.00 26.53
CA CYS A 7 24.79 -11.18 26.62
C CYS A 7 24.90 -9.81 25.90
N GLY A 8 26.12 -9.28 25.72
CA GLY A 8 26.31 -7.94 25.13
C GLY A 8 26.13 -7.87 23.62
N VAL A 9 26.39 -8.97 22.89
CA VAL A 9 26.26 -9.00 21.43
C VAL A 9 24.80 -9.21 21.02
N LEU A 10 24.01 -9.98 21.78
CA LEU A 10 22.60 -10.25 21.48
C LEU A 10 21.67 -9.03 21.66
N LEU A 11 22.03 -8.08 22.53
CA LEU A 11 21.27 -6.83 22.72
C LEU A 11 21.58 -5.77 21.65
N LEU A 12 22.73 -5.83 20.99
CA LEU A 12 23.10 -4.91 19.91
C LEU A 12 22.49 -5.31 18.56
N VAL A 13 22.12 -6.58 18.38
CA VAL A 13 21.50 -7.05 17.13
C VAL A 13 20.02 -6.68 17.04
N TRP A 14 19.32 -6.49 18.16
CA TRP A 14 17.93 -6.00 18.14
C TRP A 14 17.78 -4.55 17.69
N PHE A 15 18.83 -3.73 17.80
CA PHE A 15 18.81 -2.32 17.38
C PHE A 15 19.44 -2.10 15.99
N ALA A 16 20.18 -3.08 15.46
CA ALA A 16 21.00 -2.91 14.26
C ALA A 16 20.42 -3.50 12.98
N ILE A 17 19.30 -4.24 13.06
CA ILE A 17 18.59 -4.62 11.84
C ILE A 17 17.43 -3.65 11.69
N GLY A 18 17.73 -2.46 11.19
CA GLY A 18 16.75 -1.67 10.46
C GLY A 18 16.31 -2.52 9.26
N ILE A 19 15.29 -3.36 9.46
CA ILE A 19 14.57 -3.98 8.36
C ILE A 19 13.69 -2.85 7.83
N ASP A 20 14.24 -1.97 7.00
CA ASP A 20 13.41 -1.20 6.09
C ASP A 20 12.91 -2.22 5.08
N ALA A 21 11.77 -2.84 5.38
CA ALA A 21 11.03 -3.61 4.39
C ALA A 21 10.55 -2.59 3.36
N GLU A 22 11.34 -2.40 2.30
CA GLU A 22 10.91 -1.68 1.11
C GLU A 22 9.74 -2.48 0.54
N GLU A 23 8.52 -2.07 0.90
CA GLU A 23 7.31 -2.59 0.29
C GLU A 23 7.30 -2.07 -1.14
N LYS A 24 7.85 -2.90 -2.03
CA LYS A 24 8.04 -2.55 -3.42
C LYS A 24 6.65 -2.51 -4.07
N SER A 25 6.20 -1.31 -4.40
CA SER A 25 4.96 -1.12 -5.14
C SER A 25 5.02 -1.78 -6.53
N ILE A 26 3.86 -2.28 -6.96
CA ILE A 26 3.70 -3.06 -8.19
C ILE A 26 3.31 -2.10 -9.32
N PRO A 27 3.97 -2.12 -10.49
CA PRO A 27 3.59 -1.26 -11.61
C PRO A 27 2.13 -1.48 -12.03
N HIS A 28 1.40 -0.38 -12.21
CA HIS A 28 0.02 -0.36 -12.68
C HIS A 28 -0.18 0.74 -13.73
N ALA A 29 -1.09 0.51 -14.68
CA ALA A 29 -1.56 1.56 -15.57
C ALA A 29 -2.34 2.64 -14.78
N PRO A 30 -2.62 3.82 -15.33
CA PRO A 30 -3.54 4.76 -14.70
C PRO A 30 -4.86 4.08 -14.33
N ILE A 31 -5.31 4.29 -13.08
CA ILE A 31 -6.53 3.70 -12.52
C ILE A 31 -7.68 4.68 -12.72
N GLU A 32 -8.77 4.23 -13.35
CA GLU A 32 -10.01 4.98 -13.44
C GLU A 32 -11.16 4.19 -12.83
N ILE A 33 -11.83 4.80 -11.85
CA ILE A 33 -12.99 4.24 -11.15
C ILE A 33 -14.19 5.14 -11.41
N LEU A 34 -15.15 4.62 -12.19
CA LEU A 34 -16.40 5.30 -12.52
C LEU A 34 -17.55 4.61 -11.81
N GLY A 35 -18.16 5.33 -10.87
CA GLY A 35 -19.29 4.85 -10.08
C GLY A 35 -18.95 3.75 -9.08
N ASP A 36 -19.95 3.37 -8.28
CA ASP A 36 -19.80 2.36 -7.23
C ASP A 36 -19.31 1.00 -7.76
N THR A 37 -19.70 0.62 -8.98
CA THR A 37 -19.32 -0.66 -9.60
C THR A 37 -17.90 -0.65 -10.15
N GLY A 38 -17.26 0.53 -10.26
CA GLY A 38 -15.88 0.65 -10.75
C GLY A 38 -14.84 0.16 -9.75
N PHE A 39 -15.20 -0.05 -8.48
CA PHE A 39 -14.30 -0.60 -7.46
C PHE A 39 -14.13 -2.11 -7.66
N THR A 40 -13.13 -2.46 -8.46
CA THR A 40 -12.79 -3.84 -8.81
C THR A 40 -11.31 -4.11 -8.57
N MET A 41 -10.93 -5.38 -8.50
CA MET A 41 -9.52 -5.77 -8.39
C MET A 41 -8.69 -5.30 -9.60
N GLU A 42 -9.29 -5.28 -10.80
CA GLU A 42 -8.64 -4.78 -12.03
C GLU A 42 -8.37 -3.27 -11.96
N ASN A 43 -9.21 -2.53 -11.23
CA ASN A 43 -9.02 -1.10 -10.95
C ASN A 43 -8.25 -0.86 -9.63
N GLY A 44 -7.39 -1.81 -9.24
CA GLY A 44 -6.46 -1.65 -8.13
C GLY A 44 -7.05 -1.80 -6.73
N VAL A 45 -8.29 -2.26 -6.57
CA VAL A 45 -8.85 -2.56 -5.24
C VAL A 45 -8.23 -3.84 -4.69
N VAL A 46 -7.57 -3.73 -3.54
CA VAL A 46 -6.90 -4.87 -2.87
C VAL A 46 -7.69 -5.39 -1.66
N ALA A 47 -8.57 -4.57 -1.07
CA ALA A 47 -9.42 -4.96 0.06
C ALA A 47 -10.67 -4.07 0.20
N GLY A 48 -11.53 -4.44 1.15
CA GLY A 48 -12.70 -3.65 1.55
C GLY A 48 -13.98 -3.93 0.77
N THR A 49 -15.09 -3.34 1.22
CA THR A 49 -16.43 -3.51 0.65
C THR A 49 -17.14 -2.20 0.33
N GLY A 50 -16.45 -1.06 0.50
CA GLY A 50 -16.97 0.27 0.19
C GLY A 50 -17.95 0.83 1.22
N THR A 51 -18.05 0.24 2.42
CA THR A 51 -18.83 0.80 3.54
C THR A 51 -17.96 1.75 4.35
N ALA A 52 -18.56 2.60 5.20
CA ALA A 52 -17.79 3.53 6.03
C ALA A 52 -16.80 2.81 6.98
N GLU A 53 -17.18 1.64 7.47
CA GLU A 53 -16.36 0.81 8.34
C GLU A 53 -15.29 0.03 7.57
N HIS A 54 -15.58 -0.33 6.32
CA HIS A 54 -14.72 -1.14 5.45
C HIS A 54 -14.61 -0.47 4.07
N PRO A 55 -13.96 0.70 3.97
CA PRO A 55 -13.77 1.39 2.71
C PRO A 55 -12.99 0.50 1.74
N TYR A 56 -13.21 0.67 0.44
CA TYR A 56 -12.33 0.04 -0.55
C TYR A 56 -10.91 0.55 -0.39
N LEU A 57 -9.94 -0.36 -0.38
CA LEU A 57 -8.53 -0.03 -0.28
C LEU A 57 -7.87 -0.15 -1.66
N ILE A 58 -7.23 0.92 -2.11
CA ILE A 58 -6.36 0.96 -3.27
C ILE A 58 -4.96 1.25 -2.75
N SER A 59 -4.06 0.28 -2.83
CA SER A 59 -2.73 0.38 -2.23
C SER A 59 -1.71 -0.51 -2.95
N GLY A 60 -0.43 -0.18 -2.82
CA GLY A 60 0.70 -0.98 -3.30
C GLY A 60 0.99 -0.82 -4.79
N TRP A 61 0.53 0.25 -5.44
CA TRP A 61 0.66 0.45 -6.90
C TRP A 61 1.66 1.54 -7.25
N SER A 62 2.62 1.25 -8.13
CA SER A 62 3.43 2.28 -8.79
C SER A 62 2.77 2.66 -10.10
N ILE A 63 2.23 3.87 -10.20
CA ILE A 63 1.42 4.28 -11.35
C ILE A 63 2.23 5.20 -12.27
N ASP A 64 2.45 4.76 -13.51
CA ASP A 64 3.02 5.61 -14.56
C ASP A 64 1.92 6.46 -15.21
N ALA A 65 1.89 7.74 -14.86
CA ALA A 65 0.94 8.72 -15.39
C ALA A 65 1.54 9.61 -16.51
N VAL A 66 2.68 9.22 -17.11
CA VAL A 66 3.28 10.03 -18.19
C VAL A 66 2.34 10.10 -19.39
N GLY A 67 2.01 11.33 -19.81
CA GLY A 67 1.17 11.58 -20.99
C GLY A 67 -0.34 11.49 -20.74
N VAL A 68 -0.78 11.25 -19.50
CA VAL A 68 -2.20 11.26 -19.10
C VAL A 68 -2.43 12.27 -17.97
N PRO A 69 -3.66 12.77 -17.76
CA PRO A 69 -3.91 13.81 -16.77
C PRO A 69 -4.00 13.31 -15.31
N PHE A 70 -4.00 11.99 -15.08
CA PHE A 70 -4.15 11.40 -13.75
C PHE A 70 -3.40 10.07 -13.62
N GLY A 71 -2.97 9.77 -12.38
CA GLY A 71 -2.59 8.41 -11.98
C GLY A 71 -3.80 7.61 -11.50
N ILE A 72 -4.58 8.19 -10.58
CA ILE A 72 -5.85 7.62 -10.10
C ILE A 72 -6.96 8.66 -10.27
N HIS A 73 -8.05 8.29 -10.93
CA HIS A 73 -9.25 9.11 -11.09
C HIS A 73 -10.47 8.36 -10.58
N VAL A 74 -11.11 8.90 -9.53
CA VAL A 74 -12.33 8.35 -8.95
C VAL A 74 -13.46 9.36 -9.15
N LYS A 75 -14.56 8.93 -9.77
CA LYS A 75 -15.67 9.81 -10.09
C LYS A 75 -17.02 9.13 -9.85
N GLU A 76 -18.03 9.92 -9.47
CA GLU A 76 -19.44 9.51 -9.41
C GLU A 76 -19.75 8.33 -8.46
N THR A 77 -18.98 8.17 -7.39
CA THR A 77 -19.18 7.14 -6.37
C THR A 77 -19.84 7.68 -5.11
N THR A 78 -20.59 6.82 -4.42
CA THR A 78 -21.08 7.00 -3.05
C THR A 78 -20.38 6.10 -2.03
N LYS A 79 -19.52 5.18 -2.50
CA LYS A 79 -18.76 4.24 -1.66
C LYS A 79 -17.60 4.93 -0.97
N ALA A 80 -17.30 4.49 0.25
CA ALA A 80 -16.10 4.91 0.95
C ALA A 80 -14.87 4.21 0.37
N PHE A 81 -13.75 4.93 0.30
CA PHE A 81 -12.48 4.40 -0.20
C PHE A 81 -11.28 5.09 0.47
N THR A 82 -10.15 4.40 0.48
CA THR A 82 -8.84 4.88 0.91
C THR A 82 -7.83 4.59 -0.20
N ILE A 83 -6.94 5.56 -0.44
CA ILE A 83 -5.77 5.41 -1.30
C ILE A 83 -4.55 5.65 -0.43
N GLU A 84 -3.64 4.68 -0.38
CA GLU A 84 -2.39 4.75 0.37
C GLU A 84 -1.27 4.03 -0.40
N GLU A 85 -0.01 4.31 -0.06
CA GLU A 85 1.16 3.58 -0.57
C GLU A 85 1.18 3.37 -2.11
N CYS A 86 0.90 4.44 -2.88
CA CYS A 86 0.94 4.49 -4.35
C CYS A 86 1.88 5.58 -4.88
#